data_AF-F7NNQ0-F1
#
_entry.id   AF-F7NNQ0-F1
#
_cell.length_a   1.000
_cell.length_b   1.000
_cell.length_c   1.000
_cell.angle_alpha   90.00
_cell.angle_beta   90.00
_cell.angle_gamma   90.00
#
_symmetry.space_group_name_H-M   'P 1'
#
loop_
_entity.id
_entity.type
_entity.pdbx_description
1 polymer ?
#
loop_
_entity_poly.entity_id
_entity_poly.type
_entity_poly.pdbx_seq_one_letter_code
_entity_poly.pdbx_strand_id
1 'polypeptide(L)'
;MGKQIRRELKLIPAQAVIVEHVQYVYACRNCETNAVSVPIIQVPVDKPVIPACFASPEAVAHIMTQKFVSGLPLYRQEQEWNRLGIELSRQTMSNWLIRCATDWLEPRYEQLHKSLCAQHYLHADETVLQVLHEPGKPAQSKSYMWLYRTSGNSDMPIVLFDYQPDRMPNAPPNSCKDLAGICIPTAMPAATACRKP
;
A
#
# COMPACT_ATOMS: atom_id res chain seq x y z
N MET A 1 -40.16 -16.94 -34.63
CA MET A 1 -38.79 -16.56 -35.04
C MET A 1 -37.89 -16.57 -33.80
N GLY A 2 -36.84 -17.39 -33.80
CA GLY A 2 -35.94 -17.55 -32.64
C GLY A 2 -34.71 -16.65 -32.72
N LYS A 3 -34.33 -16.01 -31.61
CA LYS A 3 -33.14 -15.16 -31.51
C LYS A 3 -31.96 -16.01 -31.05
N GLN A 4 -30.95 -16.19 -31.91
CA GLN A 4 -29.70 -16.84 -31.52
C GLN A 4 -28.69 -15.76 -31.12
N ILE A 5 -28.27 -15.78 -29.86
CA ILE A 5 -27.33 -14.79 -29.31
C ILE A 5 -25.96 -15.46 -29.18
N ARG A 6 -24.95 -14.96 -29.90
CA ARG A 6 -23.54 -15.33 -29.73
C ARG A 6 -22.80 -14.17 -29.06
N ARG A 7 -21.99 -14.47 -28.06
CA ARG A 7 -21.15 -13.49 -27.36
C ARG A 7 -19.69 -13.83 -27.62
N GLU A 8 -18.89 -12.81 -27.88
CA GLU A 8 -17.44 -12.93 -28.07
C GLU A 8 -16.73 -11.95 -27.13
N LEU A 9 -15.60 -12.38 -26.59
CA LEU A 9 -14.74 -11.52 -25.78
C LEU A 9 -13.81 -10.73 -26.71
N LYS A 10 -14.01 -9.42 -26.76
CA LYS A 10 -13.08 -8.50 -27.42
C LYS A 10 -12.16 -7.89 -26.39
N LEU A 11 -10.85 -8.02 -26.58
CA LEU A 11 -9.86 -7.35 -25.76
C LEU A 11 -9.58 -5.95 -26.33
N ILE A 12 -9.75 -4.93 -25.50
CA ILE A 12 -9.29 -3.56 -25.77
C ILE A 12 -8.15 -3.32 -24.79
N PRO A 13 -6.91 -3.14 -25.27
CA PRO A 13 -5.75 -3.00 -24.38
C PRO A 13 -5.86 -1.73 -23.53
N ALA A 14 -5.21 -1.74 -22.37
CA ALA A 14 -5.12 -0.57 -21.51
C ALA A 14 -4.43 0.58 -22.25
N GLN A 15 -4.97 1.79 -22.10
CA GLN A 15 -4.40 3.02 -22.64
C GLN A 15 -3.81 3.85 -21.51
N ALA A 16 -2.61 4.39 -21.71
CA ALA A 16 -1.98 5.31 -20.78
C ALA A 16 -1.92 6.70 -21.43
N VAL A 17 -2.28 7.72 -20.65
CA VAL A 17 -2.31 9.12 -21.07
C VAL A 17 -1.62 9.98 -20.02
N ILE A 18 -0.90 11.01 -20.46
CA ILE A 18 -0.32 12.02 -19.58
C ILE A 18 -1.28 13.20 -19.55
N VAL A 19 -1.74 13.56 -18.36
CA VAL A 19 -2.64 14.70 -18.15
C VAL A 19 -1.83 15.87 -17.61
N GLU A 20 -1.81 16.98 -18.34
CA GLU A 20 -1.17 18.22 -17.93
C GLU A 20 -2.20 19.15 -17.28
N HIS A 21 -1.97 19.50 -16.01
CA HIS A 21 -2.82 20.44 -15.27
C HIS A 21 -2.18 21.84 -15.30
N VAL A 22 -2.79 22.78 -16.02
CA VAL A 22 -2.32 24.16 -16.13
C VAL A 22 -3.07 25.04 -15.12
N GLN A 23 -2.34 25.59 -14.14
CA GLN A 23 -2.89 26.53 -13.16
C GLN A 23 -2.39 27.95 -13.44
N TYR A 24 -3.32 28.88 -13.62
CA TYR A 24 -3.00 30.30 -13.76
C TYR A 24 -2.93 30.97 -12.40
N VAL A 25 -1.86 31.73 -12.18
CA VAL A 25 -1.65 32.55 -10.99
C VAL A 25 -1.79 34.00 -11.38
N TYR A 26 -2.70 34.72 -10.74
CA TYR A 26 -2.96 36.12 -11.04
C TYR A 26 -2.43 37.02 -9.92
N ALA A 27 -1.75 38.09 -10.32
CA ALA A 27 -1.30 39.16 -9.44
C ALA A 27 -1.72 40.51 -10.04
N CYS A 28 -2.04 41.46 -9.17
CA CYS A 28 -2.38 42.81 -9.61
C CYS A 28 -1.10 43.57 -10.01
N ARG A 29 -0.88 43.80 -11.31
CA ARG A 29 0.29 44.51 -11.86
C ARG A 29 0.51 45.90 -11.24
N ASN A 30 -0.57 46.61 -10.90
CA ASN A 30 -0.47 47.92 -10.25
C ASN A 30 0.03 47.81 -8.80
N CYS A 31 -0.42 46.79 -8.08
CA CYS A 31 0.04 46.53 -6.71
C CYS A 31 1.49 46.04 -6.69
N GLU A 32 1.94 45.31 -7.71
CA GLU A 32 3.35 44.91 -7.84
C GLU A 32 4.32 46.09 -7.87
N THR A 33 3.92 47.22 -8.44
CA THR A 33 4.79 48.40 -8.55
C THR A 33 4.65 49.35 -7.36
N ASN A 34 3.44 49.46 -6.79
CA ASN A 34 3.07 50.58 -5.91
C ASN A 34 2.70 50.16 -4.46
N ALA A 35 2.52 48.87 -4.17
CA ALA A 35 2.08 48.41 -2.85
C ALA A 35 3.18 47.65 -2.11
N VAL A 36 3.14 47.72 -0.78
CA VAL A 36 4.04 46.94 0.12
C VAL A 36 3.73 45.44 0.07
N SER A 37 2.50 45.07 -0.32
CA SER A 37 2.08 43.67 -0.50
C SER A 37 1.16 43.53 -1.72
N VAL A 38 1.31 42.43 -2.45
CA VAL A 38 0.54 42.12 -3.65
C VAL A 38 -0.38 40.93 -3.36
N PRO A 39 -1.70 41.06 -3.52
CA PRO A 39 -2.59 39.92 -3.39
C PRO A 39 -2.39 38.98 -4.59
N ILE A 40 -1.83 37.79 -4.33
CA ILE A 40 -1.71 36.71 -5.30
C ILE A 40 -2.94 35.82 -5.17
N ILE A 41 -3.70 35.69 -6.25
CA ILE A 41 -4.90 34.86 -6.30
C ILE A 41 -4.57 33.61 -7.13
N GLN A 42 -4.74 32.45 -6.50
CA GLN A 42 -4.60 31.14 -7.14
C GLN A 42 -5.94 30.43 -7.10
N VAL A 43 -6.35 29.85 -8.24
CA VAL A 43 -7.55 29.01 -8.28
C VAL A 43 -7.28 27.73 -7.47
N PRO A 44 -8.19 27.29 -6.59
CA PRO A 44 -8.04 26.01 -5.90
C PRO A 44 -7.92 24.88 -6.92
N VAL A 45 -6.87 24.07 -6.80
CA VAL A 45 -6.64 22.87 -7.61
C VAL A 45 -6.57 21.66 -6.72
N ASP A 46 -7.02 20.52 -7.23
CA ASP A 46 -6.92 19.26 -6.52
C ASP A 46 -5.45 18.90 -6.29
N LYS A 47 -5.16 18.41 -5.08
CA LYS A 47 -3.80 18.03 -4.73
C LYS A 47 -3.42 16.73 -5.46
N PRO A 48 -2.23 16.66 -6.07
CA PRO A 48 -1.75 15.42 -6.65
C PRO A 48 -1.54 14.36 -5.55
N VAL A 49 -1.63 13.08 -5.92
CA VAL A 49 -1.41 11.95 -4.99
C VAL A 49 0.00 11.96 -4.42
N ILE A 50 0.97 12.31 -5.26
CA ILE A 50 2.37 12.53 -4.87
C ILE A 50 2.77 13.93 -5.37
N PRO A 51 3.17 14.86 -4.47
CA PRO A 51 3.62 16.18 -4.87
C PRO A 51 4.81 16.13 -5.83
N ALA A 52 4.84 17.05 -6.81
CA ALA A 52 5.92 17.17 -7.81
C ALA A 52 6.20 15.88 -8.61
N CYS A 53 5.16 15.07 -8.82
CA CYS A 53 5.26 13.82 -9.57
C CYS A 53 4.10 13.72 -10.58
N PHE A 54 4.34 13.06 -11.72
CA PHE A 54 3.30 12.77 -12.72
C PHE A 54 2.47 11.51 -12.38
N ALA A 55 2.67 10.93 -11.19
CA ALA A 55 1.93 9.77 -10.72
C ALA A 55 0.46 10.11 -10.49
N SER A 56 -0.43 9.55 -11.32
CA SER A 56 -1.87 9.62 -11.08
C SER A 56 -2.31 8.55 -10.07
N PRO A 57 -3.45 8.74 -9.37
CA PRO A 57 -4.00 7.71 -8.48
C PRO A 57 -4.20 6.36 -9.19
N GLU A 58 -4.70 6.40 -10.42
CA GLU A 58 -4.97 5.21 -11.25
C GLU A 58 -3.68 4.50 -11.62
N ALA A 59 -2.64 5.25 -12.01
CA ALA A 59 -1.35 4.68 -12.38
C ALA A 59 -0.72 3.94 -11.18
N VAL A 60 -0.72 4.57 -10.01
CA VAL A 60 -0.16 3.95 -8.79
C VAL A 60 -1.00 2.74 -8.37
N ALA A 61 -2.33 2.86 -8.37
CA ALA A 61 -3.23 1.75 -8.02
C ALA A 61 -3.05 0.54 -8.95
N HIS A 62 -2.86 0.79 -10.24
CA HIS A 62 -2.59 -0.25 -11.22
C HIS A 62 -1.25 -0.96 -10.94
N ILE A 63 -0.17 -0.21 -10.74
CA ILE A 63 1.17 -0.75 -10.39
C ILE A 63 1.10 -1.58 -9.10
N MET A 64 0.40 -1.09 -8.07
CA MET A 64 0.19 -1.79 -6.80
C MET A 64 -0.56 -3.10 -7.00
N THR A 65 -1.66 -3.07 -7.75
CA THR A 65 -2.49 -4.26 -8.03
C THR A 65 -1.69 -5.30 -8.81
N GLN A 66 -0.97 -4.89 -9.85
CA GLN A 66 -0.12 -5.79 -10.61
C GLN A 66 0.96 -6.41 -9.73
N LYS A 67 1.60 -5.63 -8.85
CA LYS A 67 2.67 -6.13 -7.98
C LYS A 67 2.18 -7.09 -6.90
N PHE A 68 1.17 -6.69 -6.14
CA PHE A 68 0.77 -7.39 -4.91
C PHE A 68 -0.36 -8.39 -5.13
N VAL A 69 -1.28 -8.13 -6.07
CA VAL A 69 -2.41 -9.04 -6.36
C VAL A 69 -2.02 -10.02 -7.48
N SER A 70 -1.40 -9.53 -8.55
CA SER A 70 -1.05 -10.36 -9.72
C SER A 70 0.36 -10.96 -9.66
N GLY A 71 1.16 -10.61 -8.64
CA GLY A 71 2.51 -11.14 -8.47
C GLY A 71 3.51 -10.69 -9.54
N LEU A 72 3.26 -9.56 -10.21
CA LEU A 72 4.11 -9.05 -11.28
C LEU A 72 5.23 -8.15 -10.72
N PRO A 73 6.51 -8.58 -10.72
CA PRO A 73 7.60 -7.79 -10.17
C PRO A 73 7.83 -6.51 -10.98
N LEU A 74 8.33 -5.46 -10.32
CA LEU A 74 8.51 -4.13 -10.92
C LEU A 74 9.42 -4.11 -12.16
N TYR A 75 10.40 -5.01 -12.26
CA TYR A 75 11.23 -5.10 -13.47
C TYR A 75 10.44 -5.54 -14.69
N ARG A 76 9.42 -6.38 -14.50
CA ARG A 76 8.57 -6.85 -15.60
C ARG A 76 7.59 -5.74 -16.01
N GLN A 77 7.05 -5.02 -15.03
CA GLN A 77 6.25 -3.82 -15.28
C GLN A 77 7.06 -2.75 -16.04
N GLU A 78 8.31 -2.49 -15.65
CA GLU A 78 9.21 -1.56 -16.36
C GLU A 78 9.37 -1.95 -17.83
N GLN A 79 9.58 -3.23 -18.12
CA GLN A 79 9.64 -3.72 -19.49
C GLN A 79 8.33 -3.55 -20.25
N GLU A 80 7.18 -3.73 -19.60
CA GLU A 80 5.86 -3.51 -20.21
C GLU A 80 5.63 -2.04 -20.54
N TRP A 81 5.95 -1.12 -19.62
CA TRP A 81 5.84 0.32 -19.86
C TRP A 81 6.77 0.79 -20.98
N ASN A 82 8.00 0.28 -21.01
CA ASN A 82 8.95 0.59 -22.09
C ASN A 82 8.44 0.12 -23.46
N ARG A 83 7.74 -1.03 -23.55
CA ARG A 83 7.10 -1.49 -24.80
C ARG A 83 5.96 -0.58 -25.26
N LEU A 84 5.34 0.16 -24.34
CA LEU A 84 4.34 1.18 -24.62
C LEU A 84 4.96 2.56 -24.90
N GLY A 85 6.29 2.67 -24.91
CA GLY A 85 7.00 3.94 -25.12
C GLY A 85 7.01 4.85 -23.90
N ILE A 86 6.68 4.34 -22.72
CA ILE A 86 6.67 5.09 -21.46
C ILE A 86 7.88 4.69 -20.64
N GLU A 87 8.83 5.61 -20.49
CA GLU A 87 10.03 5.40 -19.66
C GLU A 87 9.69 5.53 -18.18
N LEU A 88 9.29 4.42 -17.56
CA LEU A 88 8.98 4.35 -16.15
C LEU A 88 9.92 3.39 -15.43
N SER A 89 10.94 3.95 -14.78
CA SER A 89 11.97 3.15 -14.12
C SER A 89 11.44 2.38 -12.90
N ARG A 90 12.08 1.24 -12.61
CA ARG A 90 11.86 0.48 -11.36
C ARG A 90 11.99 1.33 -10.10
N GLN A 91 12.98 2.22 -10.07
CA GLN A 91 13.24 3.06 -8.91
C GLN A 91 12.10 4.05 -8.70
N THR A 92 11.63 4.67 -9.79
CA THR A 92 10.47 5.57 -9.78
C THR A 92 9.23 4.86 -9.25
N MET A 93 8.89 3.69 -9.79
CA MET A 93 7.75 2.89 -9.29
C MET A 93 7.92 2.48 -7.83
N SER A 94 9.12 2.07 -7.41
CA SER A 94 9.38 1.70 -6.02
C SER A 94 9.16 2.87 -5.07
N ASN A 95 9.64 4.06 -5.45
CA ASN A 95 9.44 5.28 -4.67
C ASN A 95 7.96 5.66 -4.57
N TRP A 96 7.20 5.51 -5.67
CA TRP A 96 5.75 5.75 -5.65
C TRP A 96 5.02 4.81 -4.69
N LEU A 97 5.36 3.52 -4.76
CA LEU A 97 4.78 2.51 -3.87
C LEU A 97 5.06 2.81 -2.40
N ILE A 98 6.31 3.11 -2.05
CA ILE A 98 6.71 3.43 -0.67
C ILE A 98 5.96 4.68 -0.20
N ARG A 99 5.98 5.74 -1.00
CA ARG A 99 5.33 7.00 -0.65
C ARG A 99 3.84 6.81 -0.44
N CYS A 100 3.17 6.07 -1.31
CA CYS A 100 1.73 5.84 -1.18
C CYS A 100 1.40 4.89 -0.03
N ALA A 101 2.26 3.92 0.27
CA ALA A 101 2.10 3.08 1.44
C ALA A 101 2.15 3.92 2.73
N THR A 102 3.15 4.79 2.89
CA THR A 102 3.29 5.67 4.06
C THR A 102 2.18 6.72 4.15
N ASP A 103 1.92 7.47 3.08
CA ASP A 103 1.01 8.63 3.17
C ASP A 103 -0.48 8.19 3.22
N TRP A 104 -0.85 7.11 2.53
CA TRP A 104 -2.26 6.75 2.32
C TRP A 104 -2.68 5.43 2.97
N LEU A 105 -1.80 4.42 3.02
CA LEU A 105 -2.15 3.09 3.52
C LEU A 105 -1.85 2.91 5.00
N GLU A 106 -0.74 3.47 5.50
CA GLU A 106 -0.33 3.34 6.91
C GLU A 106 -1.40 3.84 7.88
N PRO A 107 -2.06 5.01 7.68
CA PRO A 107 -3.15 5.43 8.55
C PRO A 107 -4.34 4.47 8.56
N ARG A 108 -4.61 3.79 7.43
CA ARG A 108 -5.66 2.77 7.35
C ARG A 108 -5.24 1.48 8.05
N TYR A 109 -3.99 1.07 7.86
CA TYR A 109 -3.40 -0.07 8.53
C TYR A 109 -3.48 0.09 10.05
N GLU A 110 -3.14 1.27 10.60
CA GLU A 110 -3.22 1.54 12.03
C GLU A 110 -4.65 1.43 12.58
N GLN A 111 -5.66 1.90 11.84
CA GLN A 111 -7.06 1.80 12.29
C GLN A 111 -7.57 0.35 12.26
N LEU A 112 -7.21 -0.40 11.22
CA LEU A 112 -7.49 -1.83 11.15
C LEU A 112 -6.76 -2.59 12.27
N HIS A 113 -5.52 -2.21 12.56
CA HIS A 113 -4.71 -2.79 13.63
C HIS A 113 -5.34 -2.56 15.01
N LYS A 114 -5.79 -1.34 15.31
CA LYS A 114 -6.55 -1.03 16.53
C LYS A 114 -7.83 -1.87 16.64
N SER A 115 -8.58 -1.96 15.55
CA SER A 115 -9.83 -2.73 15.50
C SER A 115 -9.60 -4.23 15.66
N LEU A 116 -8.49 -4.73 15.13
CA LEU A 116 -8.02 -6.10 15.27
C LEU A 116 -7.62 -6.39 16.73
N CYS A 117 -6.82 -5.53 17.36
CA CYS A 117 -6.40 -5.68 18.76
C CYS A 117 -7.54 -5.57 19.78
N ALA A 118 -8.67 -4.96 19.42
CA ALA A 118 -9.87 -4.92 20.24
C ALA A 118 -10.66 -6.24 20.24
N GLN A 119 -10.35 -7.18 19.33
CA GLN A 119 -11.05 -8.46 19.26
C GLN A 119 -10.64 -9.39 20.41
N HIS A 120 -11.62 -10.15 20.89
CA HIS A 120 -11.36 -11.14 21.95
C HIS A 120 -10.57 -12.36 21.44
N TYR A 121 -10.71 -12.72 20.17
CA TYR A 121 -10.02 -13.87 19.57
C TYR A 121 -9.43 -13.51 18.21
N LEU A 122 -8.18 -13.91 18.00
CA LEU A 122 -7.48 -13.75 16.73
C LEU A 122 -6.76 -15.01 16.33
N HIS A 123 -6.57 -15.17 15.03
CA HIS A 123 -5.72 -16.21 14.48
C HIS A 123 -4.46 -15.60 13.92
N ALA A 124 -3.33 -16.26 14.17
CA ALA A 124 -2.04 -15.86 13.65
C ALA A 124 -1.38 -17.02 12.92
N ASP A 125 -0.80 -16.74 11.76
CA ASP A 125 -0.01 -17.69 10.99
C ASP A 125 1.35 -17.05 10.63
N GLU A 126 2.42 -17.83 10.64
CA GLU A 126 3.76 -17.35 10.31
C GLU A 126 4.22 -17.94 8.98
N THR A 127 4.73 -17.09 8.09
CA THR A 127 5.41 -17.51 6.87
C THR A 127 6.87 -17.11 6.92
N VAL A 128 7.77 -18.08 6.76
CA VAL A 128 9.21 -17.84 6.71
C VAL A 128 9.59 -17.33 5.32
N LEU A 129 10.39 -16.27 5.27
CA LEU A 129 10.93 -15.71 4.04
C LEU A 129 12.40 -15.30 4.21
N GLN A 130 13.05 -15.03 3.09
CA GLN A 130 14.43 -14.53 3.04
C GLN A 130 14.41 -13.10 2.51
N VAL A 131 14.97 -12.16 3.27
CA VAL A 131 15.09 -10.76 2.86
C VAL A 131 16.51 -10.50 2.38
N LEU A 132 16.62 -9.93 1.18
CA LEU A 132 17.91 -9.49 0.65
C LEU A 132 18.30 -8.16 1.28
N HIS A 133 19.59 -7.99 1.60
CA HIS A 133 20.16 -6.74 2.13
C HIS A 133 19.55 -6.26 3.45
N GLU A 134 19.14 -7.18 4.32
CA GLU A 134 18.72 -6.82 5.67
C GLU A 134 19.92 -6.34 6.51
N PRO A 135 19.85 -5.16 7.15
CA PRO A 135 20.95 -4.66 7.97
C PRO A 135 21.28 -5.64 9.11
N GLY A 136 22.53 -6.09 9.17
CA GLY A 136 22.99 -7.00 10.22
C GLY A 136 22.57 -8.47 10.03
N LYS A 137 21.99 -8.85 8.88
CA LYS A 137 21.59 -10.23 8.59
C LYS A 137 22.08 -10.72 7.22
N PRO A 138 22.62 -11.95 7.12
CA PRO A 138 22.93 -12.53 5.82
C PRO A 138 21.65 -12.89 5.06
N ALA A 139 21.70 -12.84 3.73
CA ALA A 139 20.53 -13.07 2.87
C ALA A 139 19.89 -14.48 3.03
N GLN A 140 20.65 -15.48 3.51
CA GLN A 140 20.13 -16.81 3.78
C GLN A 140 19.39 -16.93 5.12
N SER A 141 19.44 -15.89 5.97
CA SER A 141 18.76 -15.88 7.25
C SER A 141 17.24 -15.94 7.08
N LYS A 142 16.60 -16.55 8.08
CA LYS A 142 15.14 -16.58 8.18
C LYS A 142 14.65 -15.25 8.74
N SER A 143 13.67 -14.68 8.04
CA SER A 143 12.81 -13.59 8.50
C SER A 143 11.36 -14.05 8.42
N TYR A 144 10.45 -13.33 9.07
CA TYR A 144 9.08 -13.83 9.30
C TYR A 144 8.06 -12.79 8.86
N MET A 145 7.10 -13.22 8.05
CA MET A 145 5.87 -12.47 7.81
C MET A 145 4.75 -13.11 8.61
N TRP A 146 4.20 -12.37 9.56
CA TRP A 146 3.06 -12.78 10.34
C TRP A 146 1.78 -12.32 9.68
N LEU A 147 0.80 -13.23 9.56
CA LEU A 147 -0.56 -12.92 9.18
C LEU A 147 -1.42 -12.95 10.43
N TYR A 148 -2.17 -11.88 10.68
CA TYR A 148 -3.19 -11.82 11.71
C TYR A 148 -4.56 -11.68 11.08
N ARG A 149 -5.54 -12.38 11.63
CA ARG A 149 -6.91 -12.24 11.19
C ARG A 149 -7.93 -12.36 12.29
N THR A 150 -9.08 -11.74 12.08
CA THR A 150 -10.27 -12.00 12.89
C THR A 150 -10.80 -13.42 12.67
N SER A 151 -11.55 -13.91 13.66
CA SER A 151 -12.24 -15.20 13.55
C SER A 151 -13.27 -15.17 12.42
N GLY A 152 -13.63 -16.36 11.91
CA GLY A 152 -14.60 -16.48 10.81
C GLY A 152 -16.00 -15.95 11.15
N ASN A 153 -16.30 -15.76 12.44
CA ASN A 153 -17.59 -15.26 12.92
C ASN A 153 -17.56 -13.76 13.27
N SER A 154 -16.48 -13.04 12.96
CA SER A 154 -16.39 -11.61 13.21
C SER A 154 -17.21 -10.83 12.17
N ASP A 155 -17.98 -9.84 12.62
CA ASP A 155 -18.74 -8.94 11.75
C ASP A 155 -17.82 -8.11 10.82
N MET A 156 -16.56 -7.92 11.22
CA MET A 156 -15.54 -7.22 10.45
C MET A 156 -14.37 -8.18 10.14
N PRO A 157 -14.32 -8.76 8.92
CA PRO A 157 -13.19 -9.56 8.51
C PRO A 157 -11.96 -8.66 8.28
N ILE A 158 -10.93 -8.83 9.11
CA ILE A 158 -9.66 -8.11 8.99
C ILE A 158 -8.54 -9.12 8.77
N VAL A 159 -7.64 -8.81 7.85
CA VAL A 159 -6.39 -9.54 7.62
C VAL A 159 -5.25 -8.53 7.55
N LEU A 160 -4.26 -8.65 8.43
CA LEU A 160 -3.08 -7.80 8.46
C LEU A 160 -1.81 -8.63 8.36
N PHE A 161 -0.80 -8.06 7.71
CA PHE A 161 0.52 -8.65 7.59
C PHE A 161 1.52 -7.80 8.38
N ASP A 162 2.38 -8.45 9.16
CA ASP A 162 3.41 -7.81 9.97
C ASP A 162 4.77 -8.49 9.74
N TYR A 163 5.75 -7.71 9.30
CA TYR A 163 7.10 -8.20 9.08
C TYR A 163 7.90 -8.15 10.38
N GLN A 164 8.56 -9.26 10.72
CA GLN A 164 9.46 -9.36 11.85
C GLN A 164 10.81 -9.94 11.40
N PRO A 165 11.94 -9.27 11.73
CA PRO A 165 13.26 -9.77 11.38
C PRO A 165 13.52 -11.11 12.07
N ASP A 166 13.14 -11.26 13.34
CA ASP A 166 13.42 -12.45 14.15
C ASP A 166 12.15 -13.13 14.67
N ARG A 167 12.25 -14.43 14.96
CA ARG A 167 11.20 -15.19 15.64
C ARG A 167 11.30 -14.91 17.13
N MET A 168 10.62 -13.89 17.62
CA MET A 168 10.60 -13.60 19.06
C MET A 168 9.94 -14.78 19.81
N PRO A 169 10.63 -15.49 20.72
CA PRO A 169 10.06 -16.64 21.42
C PRO A 169 9.07 -16.26 22.54
N ASN A 170 9.19 -15.05 23.10
CA ASN A 170 8.53 -14.66 24.36
C ASN A 170 7.86 -13.28 24.32
N ALA A 171 7.84 -12.61 23.17
CA ALA A 171 7.14 -11.35 23.01
C ALA A 171 6.10 -11.52 21.91
N PRO A 172 4.86 -11.04 22.10
CA PRO A 172 3.95 -10.90 20.98
C PRO A 172 4.68 -10.08 19.90
N PRO A 173 4.54 -10.46 18.62
CA PRO A 173 4.98 -9.61 17.53
C PRO A 173 4.43 -8.19 17.75
N ASN A 174 5.09 -7.14 17.25
CA ASN A 174 4.76 -5.76 17.65
C ASN A 174 3.26 -5.45 17.54
N SER A 175 2.62 -6.06 16.54
CA SER A 175 1.18 -6.03 16.29
C SER A 175 0.30 -6.70 17.37
N CYS A 176 0.79 -7.65 18.16
CA CYS A 176 0.04 -8.30 19.25
C CYS A 176 0.32 -7.70 20.65
N LYS A 177 1.24 -6.73 20.80
CA LYS A 177 1.52 -6.12 22.12
C LYS A 177 0.32 -5.38 22.70
N ASP A 178 -0.52 -4.83 21.83
CA ASP A 178 -1.72 -4.09 22.21
C ASP A 178 -2.97 -4.95 22.29
N LEU A 179 -2.83 -6.26 22.08
CA LEU A 179 -3.95 -7.17 22.11
C LEU A 179 -4.57 -7.26 23.51
N ALA A 180 -5.88 -7.01 23.59
CA ALA A 180 -6.67 -7.24 24.80
C ALA A 180 -7.17 -8.70 24.94
N GLY A 181 -7.22 -9.44 23.82
CA GLY A 181 -7.78 -10.78 23.72
C GLY A 181 -6.75 -11.93 23.68
N ILE A 182 -7.19 -13.06 23.12
CA ILE A 182 -6.42 -14.30 22.97
C ILE A 182 -6.00 -14.45 21.51
N CYS A 183 -4.69 -14.65 21.30
CA CYS A 183 -4.13 -15.01 19.99
C CYS A 183 -4.00 -16.54 19.89
N ILE A 184 -4.53 -17.10 18.80
CA ILE A 184 -4.50 -18.54 18.49
C ILE A 184 -3.53 -18.76 17.32
N PRO A 185 -2.25 -19.06 17.60
CA PRO A 185 -1.26 -19.35 16.55
C PRO A 185 -1.41 -20.77 16.01
N THR A 186 -1.21 -20.96 14.71
CA THR A 186 -1.21 -22.29 14.06
C THR A 186 0.07 -23.10 14.32
N ALA A 187 1.20 -22.47 14.66
CA ALA A 187 2.52 -23.11 14.70
C ALA A 187 3.34 -22.95 16.00
N MET A 188 2.73 -22.47 17.10
CA MET A 188 3.40 -22.43 18.42
C MET A 188 2.89 -23.55 19.34
N PRO A 189 3.77 -24.23 20.11
CA PRO A 189 3.33 -25.08 21.19
C PRO A 189 2.79 -24.18 22.32
N ALA A 190 1.54 -24.41 22.69
CA ALA A 190 0.74 -23.68 23.68
C ALA A 190 0.24 -22.29 23.26
N ALA A 191 -1.07 -22.09 23.47
CA ALA A 191 -1.73 -20.79 23.35
C ALA A 191 -1.11 -19.82 24.37
N THR A 192 -0.18 -18.99 23.92
CA THR A 192 0.33 -17.89 24.75
C THR A 192 -0.77 -16.84 24.83
N ALA A 193 -1.52 -16.85 25.93
CA ALA A 193 -2.40 -15.75 26.27
C ALA A 193 -1.54 -14.48 26.37
N CYS A 194 -1.63 -13.61 25.37
CA CYS A 194 -1.10 -12.25 25.45
C CYS A 194 -2.01 -11.45 26.38
N ARG A 195 -2.06 -11.80 27.67
CA ARG A 195 -2.72 -10.98 28.68
C ARG A 195 -1.76 -9.87 29.08
N LYS A 196 -2.20 -8.62 28.97
CA LYS A 196 -1.60 -7.52 29.74
C LYS A 196 -1.66 -7.89 31.24
N PRO A 197 -0.64 -7.55 32.03
CA PRO A 197 -0.69 -7.71 33.48
C PRO A 197 -1.86 -6.95 34.11
#